data_AF-A0A8X6NBD4-F1
#
_entry.id   AF-A0A8X6NBD4-F1
#
_cell.length_a   1.000
_cell.length_b   1.000
_cell.length_c   1.000
_cell.angle_alpha   90.00
_cell.angle_beta   90.00
_cell.angle_gamma   90.00
#
_symmetry.space_group_name_H-M   'P 1'
#
loop_
_entity.id
_entity.type
_entity.pdbx_description
1 polymer ?
#
loop_
_entity_poly.entity_id
_entity_poly.type
_entity_poly.pdbx_seq_one_letter_code
_entity_poly.pdbx_strand_id
1 'polypeptide(L)'
;MWGYSDTNEAGGRFQDFLSSSTFELVYSKADPHTYLHYNGRSFTPNLLMVTTDFYKFTKRAVLKDPCSGHRQELAEVEIHKADQRPFSSSKTSCSFKKAN
;
A
#
# COMPACT_ATOMS: atom_id res chain seq x y z
N MET A 1 5.22 0.77 14.42
CA MET A 1 4.57 2.00 13.94
C MET A 1 4.81 2.10 12.44
N TRP A 2 3.76 1.98 11.63
CA TRP A 2 3.86 2.26 10.19
C TRP A 2 4.26 3.73 10.01
N GLY A 3 4.73 4.12 8.81
CA GLY A 3 5.42 5.39 8.54
C GLY A 3 4.65 6.70 8.78
N TYR A 4 3.61 6.68 9.60
CA TYR A 4 2.99 7.84 10.20
C TYR A 4 3.65 8.09 11.57
N SER A 5 4.57 9.05 11.59
CA SER A 5 5.36 9.44 12.77
C SER A 5 4.59 10.31 13.76
N ASP A 6 3.41 10.80 13.39
CA ASP A 6 2.60 11.64 14.25
C ASP A 6 1.66 10.77 15.08
N THR A 7 1.81 10.82 16.39
CA THR A 7 0.96 10.19 17.40
C THR A 7 -0.42 10.88 17.44
N ASN A 8 -1.13 10.91 16.31
CA ASN A 8 -2.47 11.46 16.25
C ASN A 8 -3.50 10.41 16.73
N GLU A 9 -4.64 10.90 17.24
CA GLU A 9 -5.69 10.06 17.80
C GLU A 9 -6.19 8.99 16.80
N ALA A 10 -6.20 9.31 15.50
CA ALA A 10 -6.58 8.38 14.45
C ALA A 10 -5.60 7.20 14.32
N GLY A 11 -4.29 7.45 14.39
CA GLY A 11 -3.26 6.43 14.38
C GLY A 11 -3.34 5.52 15.61
N GLY A 12 -3.61 6.10 16.79
CA GLY A 12 -3.86 5.34 18.01
C GLY A 12 -5.04 4.38 17.88
N ARG A 13 -6.21 4.89 17.45
CA ARG A 13 -7.42 4.06 17.24
C ARG A 13 -7.21 2.95 16.21
N PHE A 14 -6.45 3.23 15.15
CA PHE A 14 -6.13 2.21 14.15
C PHE A 14 -5.18 1.14 14.71
N GLN A 15 -4.21 1.53 15.54
CA GLN A 15 -3.33 0.58 16.21
C GLN A 15 -4.10 -0.29 17.22
N ASP A 16 -5.05 0.29 17.95
CA ASP A 16 -5.93 -0.46 18.86
C ASP A 16 -6.81 -1.44 18.08
N PHE A 17 -7.31 -1.04 16.90
CA PHE A 17 -8.04 -1.92 15.99
C PHE A 17 -7.18 -3.09 15.49
N LEU A 18 -5.96 -2.84 15.05
CA LEU A 18 -5.04 -3.90 14.63
C LEU A 18 -4.71 -4.85 15.79
N SER A 19 -4.52 -4.31 17.00
CA SER A 19 -4.15 -5.10 18.18
C SER A 19 -5.32 -5.93 18.75
N SER A 20 -6.57 -5.54 18.45
CA SER A 20 -7.78 -6.23 18.89
C SER A 20 -8.39 -7.16 17.84
N SER A 21 -7.83 -7.19 16.62
CA SER A 21 -8.35 -7.98 15.50
C SER A 21 -7.34 -9.02 15.01
N THR A 22 -7.78 -9.89 14.10
CA THR A 22 -6.92 -10.86 13.39
C THR A 22 -6.29 -10.28 12.13
N PHE A 23 -6.29 -8.96 11.97
CA PHE A 23 -5.70 -8.29 10.83
C PHE A 23 -4.24 -7.91 11.11
N GLU A 24 -3.40 -8.14 10.11
CA GLU A 24 -2.01 -7.74 10.09
C GLU A 24 -1.76 -6.74 8.97
N LEU A 25 -0.91 -5.77 9.27
CA LEU A 25 -0.51 -4.76 8.31
C LEU A 25 0.68 -5.25 7.46
N VAL A 26 0.48 -5.33 6.16
CA VAL A 26 1.54 -5.63 5.19
C VAL A 26 2.32 -4.35 4.90
N TYR A 27 3.38 -4.12 5.66
CA TYR A 27 4.17 -2.89 5.58
C TYR A 27 5.67 -3.18 5.65
N SER A 28 6.43 -2.58 4.74
CA SER A 28 7.89 -2.56 4.78
C SER A 28 8.38 -1.12 4.83
N LYS A 29 9.33 -0.83 5.75
CA LYS A 29 10.00 0.48 5.80
C LYS A 29 10.89 0.74 4.57
N ALA A 30 11.24 -0.30 3.82
CA ALA A 30 12.01 -0.17 2.59
C ALA A 30 11.13 0.27 1.41
N ASP A 31 9.80 0.17 1.52
CA ASP A 31 8.90 0.61 0.47
C ASP A 31 8.95 2.13 0.33
N PRO A 32 8.87 2.66 -0.90
CA PRO A 32 8.71 4.08 -1.07
C PRO A 32 7.36 4.56 -0.50
N HIS A 33 7.33 5.82 -0.06
CA HIS A 33 6.11 6.49 0.38
C HIS A 33 5.01 6.42 -0.67
N THR A 34 3.78 6.13 -0.23
CA THR A 34 2.62 5.87 -1.10
C THR A 34 1.91 7.14 -1.56
N TYR A 35 2.31 8.30 -1.04
CA TYR A 35 1.82 9.59 -1.46
C TYR A 35 2.95 10.60 -1.55
N LEU A 36 2.96 11.40 -2.61
CA LEU A 36 3.77 12.57 -2.83
C LEU A 36 2.84 13.77 -2.92
N HIS A 37 2.92 14.64 -1.93
CA HIS A 37 2.17 15.88 -1.90
C HIS A 37 2.83 16.92 -2.83
N TYR A 38 2.06 17.88 -3.33
CA TYR A 38 2.56 18.91 -4.26
C TYR A 38 3.70 19.77 -3.66
N ASN A 39 3.78 19.87 -2.34
CA ASN A 39 4.86 20.57 -1.62
C ASN A 39 6.16 19.74 -1.52
N GLY A 40 6.25 18.60 -2.21
CA GLY A 40 7.41 17.72 -2.21
C GLY A 40 7.53 16.82 -0.97
N ARG A 41 6.63 16.94 0.02
CA ARG A 41 6.58 16.01 1.15
C ARG A 41 5.94 14.69 0.73
N SER A 42 6.51 13.59 1.18
CA SER A 42 6.00 12.26 0.90
C SER A 42 5.50 11.59 2.18
N PHE A 43 4.35 10.94 2.10
CA PHE A 43 3.68 10.31 3.23
C PHE A 43 3.23 8.91 2.85
N THR A 44 2.89 8.08 3.85
CA THR A 44 2.34 6.74 3.62
C THR A 44 0.92 6.61 4.19
N PRO A 45 -0.09 7.28 3.60
CA PRO A 45 -1.47 7.17 4.05
C PRO A 45 -2.16 5.88 3.58
N ASN A 46 -1.69 5.29 2.48
CA ASN A 46 -2.24 4.04 1.97
C ASN A 46 -1.73 2.86 2.82
N LEU A 47 -2.63 1.95 3.18
CA LEU A 47 -2.37 0.80 4.05
C LEU A 47 -2.95 -0.46 3.42
N LEU A 48 -2.16 -1.54 3.39
CA LEU A 48 -2.61 -2.87 3.02
C LEU A 48 -2.70 -3.73 4.27
N MET A 49 -3.91 -4.23 4.57
CA MET A 49 -4.15 -5.15 5.66
C MET A 49 -4.67 -6.47 5.13
N VAL A 50 -4.26 -7.55 5.76
CA VAL A 50 -4.74 -8.90 5.49
C VAL A 50 -4.98 -9.62 6.79
N THR A 51 -5.80 -10.66 6.80
CA THR A 51 -5.94 -11.49 7.99
C THR A 51 -4.65 -12.31 8.23
N THR A 52 -4.35 -12.63 9.49
CA THR A 52 -3.12 -13.34 9.91
C THR A 52 -2.84 -14.61 9.11
N ASP A 53 -3.87 -15.36 8.73
CA ASP A 53 -3.77 -16.57 7.92
C ASP A 53 -3.25 -16.31 6.49
N PHE A 54 -3.50 -15.12 5.94
CA PHE A 54 -3.04 -14.69 4.61
C PHE A 54 -1.76 -13.84 4.62
N TYR A 55 -1.30 -13.38 5.79
CA TYR A 55 -0.15 -12.49 5.91
C TYR A 55 1.12 -13.04 5.23
N LYS A 56 1.47 -14.30 5.53
CA LYS A 56 2.64 -14.96 4.95
C LYS A 56 2.55 -15.22 3.44
N PHE A 57 1.34 -15.23 2.89
CA PHE A 57 1.08 -15.47 1.46
C PHE A 57 0.88 -14.17 0.68
N THR A 58 0.92 -13.02 1.36
CA THR A 58 0.70 -11.72 0.75
C THR A 58 2.02 -10.97 0.63
N LYS A 59 2.37 -10.55 -0.58
CA LYS A 59 3.47 -9.63 -0.84
C LYS A 59 2.92 -8.29 -1.28
N ARG A 60 3.62 -7.21 -0.92
CA ARG A 60 3.29 -5.84 -1.32
C ARG A 60 4.43 -5.23 -2.11
N ALA A 61 4.09 -4.47 -3.14
CA ALA A 61 5.01 -3.60 -3.85
C ALA A 61 4.36 -2.23 -4.09
N VAL A 62 5.09 -1.15 -3.86
CA VAL A 62 4.63 0.20 -4.20
C VAL A 62 5.24 0.60 -5.54
N LEU A 63 4.38 0.75 -6.56
CA LEU A 63 4.79 1.10 -7.90
C LEU A 63 4.95 2.62 -8.02
N LYS A 64 6.00 3.04 -8.74
CA LYS A 64 6.17 4.47 -9.06
C LYS A 64 5.12 4.86 -10.10
N ASP A 65 4.14 5.66 -9.67
CA ASP A 65 3.18 6.27 -10.59
C ASP A 65 3.74 7.61 -11.11
N PRO A 66 3.93 7.79 -12.43
CA PRO A 66 4.36 9.07 -12.98
C PRO A 66 3.28 10.16 -12.94
N CYS A 67 2.02 9.84 -12.63
CA CYS A 67 0.87 10.69 -12.96
C CYS A 67 -0.04 11.08 -11.79
N SER A 68 0.20 10.56 -10.60
CA SER A 68 -0.59 10.89 -9.42
C SER A 68 0.34 11.20 -8.25
N GLY A 69 -0.13 12.07 -7.35
CA GLY A 69 0.49 12.18 -6.04
C GLY A 69 0.43 10.85 -5.29
N HIS A 70 -0.67 10.09 -5.45
CA HIS A 70 -0.76 8.75 -4.89
C HIS A 70 -0.04 7.73 -5.78
N ARG A 71 0.87 6.96 -5.18
CA ARG A 71 1.52 5.83 -5.81
C ARG A 71 0.63 4.60 -5.70
N GLN A 72 0.63 3.80 -6.75
CA GLN A 72 -0.12 2.56 -6.78
C GLN A 72 0.51 1.51 -5.85
N GLU A 73 -0.34 0.80 -5.11
CA GLU A 73 0.07 -0.37 -4.33
C GLU A 73 -0.40 -1.63 -5.03
N LEU A 74 0.53 -2.57 -5.20
CA LEU A 74 0.26 -3.89 -5.73
C LEU A 74 0.36 -4.90 -4.60
N ALA A 75 -0.70 -5.69 -4.42
CA ALA A 75 -0.74 -6.83 -3.52
C ALA A 75 -0.74 -8.11 -4.36
N GLU A 76 0.19 -9.00 -4.09
CA GLU A 76 0.23 -10.35 -4.65
C GLU A 76 -0.16 -11.32 -3.54
N VAL A 77 -1.20 -12.13 -3.78
CA VAL A 77 -1.68 -13.14 -2.82
C VAL A 77 -1.51 -14.51 -3.46
N GLU A 78 -0.69 -15.36 -2.83
CA GLU A 78 -0.49 -16.74 -3.27
C GLU A 78 -1.69 -17.60 -2.84
N ILE A 79 -2.45 -18.11 -3.81
CA ILE A 79 -3.59 -19.01 -3.58
C ILE A 79 -3.16 -20.43 -4.00
N HIS A 80 -3.02 -21.33 -3.03
CA HIS A 80 -2.70 -22.73 -3.28
C HIS A 80 -3.94 -23.50 -3.80
N LYS A 81 -4.46 -23.15 -4.99
CA LYS A 81 -5.40 -23.96 -5.79
C LYS A 81 -5.18 -23.77 -7.30
N ALA A 82 -5.39 -24.85 -8.04
CA ALA A 82 -4.80 -25.20 -9.35
C ALA A 82 -5.19 -24.39 -10.60
N ASP A 83 -5.68 -23.15 -10.49
CA ASP A 83 -6.13 -22.42 -11.67
C ASP A 83 -5.30 -21.16 -11.92
N GLN A 84 -4.21 -21.33 -12.66
CA GLN A 84 -3.35 -20.25 -13.12
C GLN A 84 -4.08 -19.46 -14.22
N ARG A 85 -4.67 -18.32 -13.86
CA ARG A 85 -5.09 -17.34 -14.87
C ARG A 85 -3.87 -16.52 -15.32
N PRO A 86 -3.69 -16.27 -16.64
CA PRO A 86 -2.56 -15.50 -17.12
C PRO A 86 -2.61 -14.08 -16.55
N PHE A 87 -1.51 -13.68 -15.90
CA PHE A 87 -1.30 -12.33 -15.41
C PHE A 87 -1.16 -11.38 -16.60
N SER A 88 -2.14 -10.48 -16.77
CA SER A 88 -2.06 -9.42 -17.77
C SER A 88 -1.10 -8.34 -17.28
N SER A 89 0.00 -8.10 -18.00
CA SER A 89 0.87 -6.96 -17.74
C SER A 89 0.08 -5.65 -17.95
N SER A 90 -0.21 -4.94 -16.87
CA SER A 90 -0.79 -3.60 -16.93
C SER A 90 0.20 -2.65 -17.62
N LYS A 91 -0.13 -2.19 -18.82
CA LYS A 91 0.61 -1.08 -19.43
C LYS A 91 0.18 0.21 -18.75
N THR A 92 1.07 0.83 -17.98
CA THR A 92 0.91 2.19 -17.48
C THR A 92 1.13 3.16 -18.64
N SER A 93 0.05 3.58 -19.30
CA SER A 93 0.08 4.74 -20.18
C SER A 93 -0.61 5.91 -19.47
N CYS A 94 0.03 7.07 -19.45
CA CYS A 94 -0.60 8.24 -18.87
C CYS A 94 -0.15 9.54 -19.53
N SER A 95 -1.13 10.41 -19.77
CA SER A 95 -1.01 11.74 -20.38
C SER A 95 -1.38 12.84 -19.38
N PHE A 96 -0.73 12.87 -18.21
CA PHE A 96 -1.02 13.89 -17.20
C PHE A 96 -0.55 15.27 -17.69
N LYS A 97 -1.50 16.18 -17.94
CA LYS A 97 -1.20 17.58 -18.22
C LYS A 97 -1.02 18.31 -16.89
N LYS A 98 0.17 18.87 -16.66
CA LYS A 98 0.37 19.85 -15.59
C LYS A 98 -0.57 21.03 -15.82
N ALA A 99 -1.25 21.49 -14.76
CA ALA A 99 -1.87 22.79 -14.77
C ALA A 99 -0.74 23.84 -14.74
N ASN A 100 -0.75 24.76 -15.71
CA ASN A 100 0.13 25.93 -15.75
C ASN A 100 -0.37 27.00 -14.79
#